data_AF-A0A1G8NWX3-F1
#
_entry.id   AF-A0A1G8NWX3-F1
#
_cell.length_a   1.000
_cell.length_b   1.000
_cell.length_c   1.000
_cell.angle_alpha   90.00
_cell.angle_beta   90.00
_cell.angle_gamma   90.00
#
_symmetry.space_group_name_H-M   'P 1'
#
loop_
_entity.id
_entity.type
_entity.pdbx_description
1 polymer ?
#
loop_
_entity_poly.entity_id
_entity_poly.type
_entity_poly.pdbx_seq_one_letter_code
_entity_poly.pdbx_strand_id
1 'polypeptide(L)'
;MKRDLTNSPIERKNVLNNNIAIPEIYKAVSFPGVLLEKKYRYTKQQLSEFFEVDVRTIERVLENNEDEIVSNGYEVLTGSRLKIFKEEFIKEINPSYKEELNKAPSLGVFTFKALLNFGMLLTDSERARQIRSLILDIVIDVLNEKAQGHTKYINQREEQYLFVAMDEFDYRKKFTNAIDQYIEKNNFKYSQLTDKVYKSIFKENASEYKKILRLNSKQSVRSTFYTEILRIISDYENAFAHELEECSQKKARKLNLTEAHSLFNDFSKRAEKMMYASIQDARSKMASRDLVFRDALHEKLEDYIKEVSEDDFEKFLGEQSMTIEQRLEENKDVFKRLKNR
;
A
#
# COMPACT_ATOMS: atom_id res chain seq x y z
N MET A 1 -11.55 -10.64 2.98
CA MET A 1 -12.91 -10.12 2.63
C MET A 1 -13.16 -10.40 1.15
N LYS A 2 -14.40 -10.62 0.66
CA LYS A 2 -14.61 -10.78 -0.80
C LYS A 2 -14.45 -9.40 -1.44
N ARG A 3 -13.31 -9.17 -2.11
CA ARG A 3 -13.02 -7.91 -2.80
C ARG A 3 -14.09 -7.66 -3.86
N ASP A 4 -14.70 -6.48 -3.83
CA ASP A 4 -15.74 -6.05 -4.76
C ASP A 4 -15.24 -4.89 -5.63
N LEU A 5 -14.64 -5.29 -6.75
CA LEU A 5 -14.09 -4.37 -7.75
C LEU A 5 -15.16 -3.47 -8.40
N THR A 6 -16.45 -3.82 -8.28
CA THR A 6 -17.53 -3.04 -8.92
C THR A 6 -17.86 -1.78 -8.14
N ASN A 7 -17.78 -1.83 -6.82
CA ASN A 7 -18.22 -0.73 -5.95
C ASN A 7 -17.09 0.05 -5.28
N SER A 8 -15.84 -0.45 -5.32
CA SER A 8 -14.71 0.20 -4.65
C SER A 8 -13.67 0.76 -5.63
N PRO A 9 -13.62 2.09 -5.84
CA PRO A 9 -12.57 2.74 -6.62
C PRO A 9 -11.16 2.48 -6.06
N ILE A 10 -11.04 2.36 -4.72
CA ILE A 10 -9.76 2.07 -4.05
C ILE A 10 -9.28 0.67 -4.41
N GLU A 11 -10.16 -0.33 -4.38
CA GLU A 11 -9.77 -1.70 -4.76
C GLU A 11 -9.39 -1.78 -6.24
N ARG A 12 -10.12 -1.08 -7.13
CA ARG A 12 -9.74 -0.97 -8.54
C ARG A 12 -8.36 -0.36 -8.70
N LYS A 13 -8.09 0.76 -8.05
CA LYS A 13 -6.75 1.39 -8.06
C LYS A 13 -5.67 0.46 -7.52
N ASN A 14 -5.92 -0.28 -6.44
CA ASN A 14 -4.96 -1.24 -5.90
C ASN A 14 -4.60 -2.33 -6.90
N VAL A 15 -5.60 -2.84 -7.65
CA VAL A 15 -5.35 -3.78 -8.76
C VAL A 15 -4.48 -3.12 -9.84
N LEU A 16 -4.85 -1.91 -10.27
CA LEU A 16 -4.18 -1.22 -11.37
C LEU A 16 -2.78 -0.72 -11.02
N ASN A 17 -2.51 -0.44 -9.74
CA ASN A 17 -1.19 -0.06 -9.22
C ASN A 17 -0.28 -1.27 -8.98
N ASN A 18 -0.81 -2.50 -9.02
CA ASN A 18 0.00 -3.71 -8.88
C ASN A 18 0.77 -4.00 -10.17
N ASN A 19 1.87 -3.25 -10.37
CA ASN A 19 2.78 -3.38 -11.51
C ASN A 19 3.38 -4.79 -11.67
N ILE A 20 3.34 -5.62 -10.62
CA ILE A 20 3.80 -7.01 -10.64
C ILE A 20 2.73 -7.94 -11.23
N ALA A 21 1.45 -7.72 -10.92
CA ALA A 21 0.35 -8.55 -11.41
C ALA A 21 -0.14 -8.16 -12.82
N ILE A 22 -0.04 -6.88 -13.20
CA ILE A 22 -0.50 -6.40 -14.50
C ILE A 22 0.11 -7.18 -15.69
N PRO A 23 1.42 -7.50 -15.72
CA PRO A 23 2.00 -8.33 -16.78
C PRO A 23 1.41 -9.74 -16.86
N GLU A 24 1.12 -10.37 -15.72
CA GLU A 24 0.51 -11.70 -15.68
C GLU A 24 -0.96 -11.66 -16.14
N ILE A 25 -1.71 -10.62 -15.74
CA ILE A 25 -3.07 -10.38 -16.24
C ILE A 25 -3.04 -10.15 -17.77
N TYR A 26 -2.06 -9.40 -18.27
CA TYR A 26 -1.90 -9.17 -19.70
C TYR A 26 -1.67 -10.47 -20.48
N LYS A 27 -0.78 -11.34 -19.99
CA LYS A 27 -0.52 -12.66 -20.59
C LYS A 27 -1.78 -13.53 -20.60
N ALA A 28 -2.53 -13.55 -19.50
CA ALA A 28 -3.74 -14.36 -19.41
C ALA A 28 -4.88 -13.84 -20.31
N VAL A 29 -5.02 -12.52 -20.44
CA VAL A 29 -6.05 -11.90 -21.30
C VAL A 29 -5.69 -12.01 -22.79
N SER A 30 -4.41 -11.84 -23.15
CA SER A 30 -3.89 -11.98 -24.52
C SER A 30 -4.71 -11.22 -25.58
N PHE A 31 -5.17 -10.01 -25.27
CA PHE A 31 -5.98 -9.20 -26.19
C PHE A 31 -5.09 -8.32 -27.08
N PRO A 32 -5.20 -8.40 -28.42
CA PRO A 32 -4.33 -7.65 -29.31
C PRO A 32 -4.60 -6.15 -29.26
N GLY A 33 -3.55 -5.38 -29.00
CA GLY A 33 -3.57 -3.92 -29.03
C GLY A 33 -2.47 -3.39 -29.95
N VAL A 34 -2.54 -2.12 -30.30
CA VAL A 34 -1.51 -1.47 -31.11
C VAL A 34 -0.42 -0.93 -30.21
N LEU A 35 0.84 -1.26 -30.50
CA LEU A 35 1.96 -0.76 -29.72
C LEU A 35 2.28 0.70 -30.09
N LEU A 36 2.04 1.63 -29.16
CA LEU A 36 2.37 3.04 -29.33
C LEU A 36 3.18 3.53 -28.12
N GLU A 37 4.36 4.09 -28.35
CA GLU A 37 5.21 4.66 -27.29
C GLU A 37 5.47 3.67 -26.14
N LYS A 38 5.80 2.41 -26.49
CA LYS A 38 6.07 1.29 -25.57
C LYS A 38 4.86 0.80 -24.76
N LYS A 39 3.64 1.24 -25.07
CA LYS A 39 2.42 0.82 -24.37
C LYS A 39 1.34 0.44 -25.38
N TYR A 40 0.67 -0.68 -25.16
CA TYR A 40 -0.47 -1.07 -25.98
C TYR A 40 -1.63 -0.09 -25.83
N ARG A 41 -2.32 0.16 -26.95
CA ARG A 41 -3.49 1.03 -27.06
C ARG A 41 -4.64 0.28 -27.71
N TYR A 42 -5.83 0.55 -27.20
CA TYR A 42 -7.09 -0.04 -27.65
C TYR A 42 -8.07 1.06 -28.02
N THR A 43 -8.91 0.79 -29.02
CA THR A 43 -9.99 1.70 -29.41
C THR A 43 -11.27 1.38 -28.64
N LYS A 44 -12.22 2.32 -28.63
CA LYS A 44 -13.56 2.10 -28.08
C LYS A 44 -14.27 0.89 -28.71
N GLN A 45 -14.09 0.70 -30.02
CA GLN A 45 -14.62 -0.43 -30.77
C GLN A 45 -14.04 -1.76 -30.26
N GLN A 46 -12.72 -1.83 -30.06
CA GLN A 46 -12.07 -3.01 -29.49
C GLN A 46 -12.58 -3.33 -28.07
N LEU A 47 -12.82 -2.31 -27.23
CA LEU A 47 -13.39 -2.52 -25.89
C LEU A 47 -14.82 -3.07 -25.97
N SER A 48 -15.65 -2.51 -26.86
CA SER A 48 -17.03 -2.95 -27.11
C SER A 48 -17.07 -4.42 -27.56
N GLU A 49 -16.23 -4.79 -28.52
CA GLU A 49 -16.07 -6.18 -28.99
C GLU A 49 -15.57 -7.10 -27.88
N PHE A 50 -14.53 -6.67 -27.16
CA PHE A 50 -13.92 -7.49 -26.11
C PHE A 50 -14.90 -7.80 -25.00
N PHE A 51 -15.66 -6.82 -24.52
CA PHE A 51 -16.62 -6.97 -23.42
C PHE A 51 -18.02 -7.44 -23.87
N GLU A 52 -18.24 -7.62 -25.17
CA GLU A 52 -19.53 -8.03 -25.74
C GLU A 52 -20.67 -7.06 -25.35
N VAL A 53 -20.39 -5.75 -25.43
CA VAL A 53 -21.36 -4.69 -25.13
C VAL A 53 -21.42 -3.66 -26.25
N ASP A 54 -22.52 -2.93 -26.36
CA ASP A 54 -22.61 -1.83 -27.32
C ASP A 54 -21.58 -0.72 -27.06
N VAL A 55 -21.11 -0.09 -28.14
CA VAL A 55 -20.20 1.07 -28.09
C VAL A 55 -20.77 2.18 -27.19
N ARG A 56 -22.09 2.39 -27.21
CA ARG A 56 -22.79 3.35 -26.34
C ARG A 56 -22.63 3.05 -24.85
N THR A 57 -22.50 1.78 -24.49
CA THR A 57 -22.26 1.37 -23.10
C THR A 57 -20.85 1.78 -22.66
N ILE A 58 -19.85 1.62 -23.53
CA ILE A 58 -18.48 2.09 -23.27
C ILE A 58 -18.45 3.61 -23.14
N GLU A 59 -19.18 4.34 -23.98
CA GLU A 59 -19.31 5.82 -23.89
C GLU A 59 -19.91 6.25 -22.55
N ARG A 60 -21.04 5.65 -22.16
CA ARG A 60 -21.69 5.96 -20.89
C ARG A 60 -20.79 5.67 -19.68
N VAL A 61 -20.05 4.57 -19.70
CA VAL A 61 -19.10 4.25 -18.62
C VAL A 61 -17.94 5.24 -18.58
N LEU A 62 -17.44 5.64 -19.75
CA LEU A 62 -16.40 6.68 -19.84
C LEU A 62 -16.88 8.01 -19.28
N GLU A 63 -18.05 8.49 -19.70
CA GLU A 63 -18.64 9.75 -19.25
C GLU A 63 -18.89 9.76 -17.73
N ASN A 64 -19.40 8.66 -17.19
CA ASN A 64 -19.70 8.57 -15.75
C ASN A 64 -18.46 8.42 -14.86
N ASN A 65 -17.30 8.06 -15.43
CA ASN A 65 -16.08 7.74 -14.67
C ASN A 65 -14.83 8.37 -15.32
N GLU A 66 -14.98 9.56 -15.92
CA GLU A 66 -13.94 10.18 -16.74
C GLU A 66 -12.62 10.35 -15.98
N ASP A 67 -12.65 10.96 -14.80
CA ASP A 67 -11.47 11.20 -13.96
C ASP A 67 -10.69 9.90 -13.67
N GLU A 68 -11.43 8.84 -13.32
CA GLU A 68 -10.84 7.53 -13.02
C GLU A 68 -10.19 6.92 -14.27
N ILE A 69 -10.90 6.93 -15.39
CA ILE A 69 -10.44 6.31 -16.64
C ILE A 69 -9.28 7.09 -17.27
N VAL A 70 -9.30 8.43 -17.22
CA VAL A 70 -8.17 9.29 -17.63
C VAL A 70 -6.95 8.96 -16.78
N SER A 71 -7.09 8.91 -15.45
CA SER A 71 -5.98 8.56 -14.55
C SER A 71 -5.38 7.17 -14.83
N ASN A 72 -6.21 6.25 -15.33
CA ASN A 72 -5.85 4.88 -15.68
C ASN A 72 -5.43 4.71 -17.16
N GLY A 73 -5.30 5.80 -17.91
CA GLY A 73 -4.68 5.82 -19.24
C GLY A 73 -5.65 5.83 -20.42
N TYR A 74 -6.75 6.56 -20.31
CA TYR A 74 -7.48 7.09 -21.47
C TYR A 74 -6.84 8.38 -21.97
N GLU A 75 -6.65 8.49 -23.28
CA GLU A 75 -6.19 9.71 -23.94
C GLU A 75 -6.85 9.89 -25.31
N VAL A 76 -6.88 11.12 -25.82
CA VAL A 76 -7.37 11.42 -27.17
C VAL A 76 -6.18 11.73 -28.07
N LEU A 77 -5.97 10.90 -29.10
CA LEU A 77 -4.94 11.10 -30.10
C LEU A 77 -5.40 12.08 -31.17
N THR A 78 -4.50 13.00 -31.55
CA THR A 78 -4.69 13.95 -32.63
C THR A 78 -3.38 14.10 -33.45
N GLY A 79 -3.46 14.73 -34.62
CA GLY A 79 -2.29 15.10 -35.42
C GLY A 79 -1.39 13.91 -35.82
N SER A 80 -0.08 14.06 -35.62
CA SER A 80 0.93 13.07 -36.03
C SER A 80 0.81 11.74 -35.26
N ARG A 81 0.56 11.79 -33.94
CA ARG A 81 0.38 10.58 -33.11
C ARG A 81 -0.79 9.74 -33.60
N LEU A 82 -1.89 10.39 -33.96
CA LEU A 82 -3.07 9.73 -34.53
C LEU A 82 -2.74 9.07 -35.87
N LYS A 83 -1.98 9.74 -36.75
CA LYS A 83 -1.59 9.16 -38.04
C LYS A 83 -0.78 7.88 -37.87
N ILE A 84 0.24 7.90 -37.00
CA ILE A 84 1.06 6.73 -36.69
C ILE A 84 0.19 5.60 -36.14
N PHE A 85 -0.68 5.89 -35.17
CA PHE A 85 -1.57 4.89 -34.59
C PHE A 85 -2.48 4.24 -35.64
N LYS A 86 -3.09 5.02 -36.54
CA LYS A 86 -3.95 4.48 -37.61
C LYS A 86 -3.19 3.56 -38.56
N GLU A 87 -1.97 3.93 -38.94
CA GLU A 87 -1.12 3.11 -39.81
C GLU A 87 -0.80 1.77 -39.16
N GLU A 88 -0.40 1.76 -37.89
CA GLU A 88 -0.12 0.52 -37.15
C GLU A 88 -1.39 -0.30 -36.88
N PHE A 89 -2.52 0.35 -36.55
CA PHE A 89 -3.80 -0.34 -36.35
C PHE A 89 -4.26 -1.12 -37.59
N ILE A 90 -4.14 -0.52 -38.77
CA ILE A 90 -4.49 -1.17 -40.04
C ILE A 90 -3.57 -2.37 -40.33
N LYS A 91 -2.28 -2.26 -39.99
CA LYS A 91 -1.29 -3.32 -40.21
C LYS A 91 -1.47 -4.50 -39.24
N GLU A 92 -1.64 -4.21 -37.95
CA GLU A 92 -1.54 -5.20 -36.88
C GLU A 92 -2.90 -5.78 -36.45
N ILE A 93 -3.99 -5.02 -36.56
CA ILE A 93 -5.29 -5.42 -35.99
C ILE A 93 -6.26 -5.84 -37.09
N ASN A 94 -6.76 -4.89 -37.89
CA ASN A 94 -7.75 -5.22 -38.90
C ASN A 94 -7.82 -4.15 -40.02
N PRO A 95 -7.50 -4.52 -41.28
CA PRO A 95 -7.57 -3.63 -42.43
C PRO A 95 -8.97 -3.08 -42.74
N SER A 96 -10.05 -3.74 -42.31
CA SER A 96 -11.43 -3.33 -42.63
C SER A 96 -11.84 -2.00 -41.99
N TYR A 97 -11.17 -1.58 -40.91
CA TYR A 97 -11.44 -0.31 -40.21
C TYR A 97 -10.83 0.92 -40.88
N LYS A 98 -10.12 0.74 -42.01
CA LYS A 98 -9.37 1.80 -42.69
C LYS A 98 -10.24 2.99 -43.08
N GLU A 99 -11.47 2.77 -43.57
CA GLU A 99 -12.34 3.86 -44.02
C GLU A 99 -12.92 4.68 -42.87
N GLU A 100 -13.31 4.02 -41.77
CA GLU A 100 -13.83 4.67 -40.57
C GLU A 100 -12.73 5.47 -39.85
N LEU A 101 -11.56 4.86 -39.68
CA LEU A 101 -10.43 5.50 -39.01
C LEU A 101 -9.89 6.68 -39.81
N ASN A 102 -9.79 6.61 -41.13
CA ASN A 102 -9.20 7.69 -41.94
C ASN A 102 -9.99 9.01 -41.88
N LYS A 103 -11.30 8.97 -41.63
CA LYS A 103 -12.16 10.16 -41.60
C LYS A 103 -12.15 10.91 -40.25
N ALA A 104 -11.73 10.26 -39.17
CA ALA A 104 -11.78 10.84 -37.82
C ALA A 104 -10.59 11.80 -37.54
N PRO A 105 -10.80 13.09 -37.22
CA PRO A 105 -9.72 14.03 -36.91
C PRO A 105 -9.10 13.82 -35.52
N SER A 106 -9.77 13.08 -34.65
CA SER A 106 -9.33 12.68 -33.31
C SER A 106 -9.80 11.25 -33.01
N LEU A 107 -9.12 10.56 -32.08
CA LEU A 107 -9.52 9.22 -31.65
C LEU A 107 -9.19 9.00 -30.18
N GLY A 108 -10.19 8.60 -29.40
CA GLY A 108 -9.99 8.13 -28.02
C GLY A 108 -9.36 6.75 -27.99
N VAL A 109 -8.28 6.59 -27.21
CA VAL A 109 -7.56 5.34 -27.03
C VAL A 109 -7.34 5.03 -25.56
N PHE A 110 -7.26 3.74 -25.24
CA PHE A 110 -7.18 3.23 -23.88
C PHE A 110 -5.92 2.39 -23.72
N THR A 111 -5.20 2.53 -22.61
CA THR A 111 -4.17 1.56 -22.24
C THR A 111 -4.78 0.25 -21.72
N PHE A 112 -3.94 -0.76 -21.49
CA PHE A 112 -4.40 -2.00 -20.87
C PHE A 112 -4.97 -1.80 -19.46
N LYS A 113 -4.40 -0.88 -18.66
CA LYS A 113 -4.96 -0.53 -17.35
C LYS A 113 -6.36 0.05 -17.48
N ALA A 114 -6.59 0.95 -18.43
CA ALA A 114 -7.91 1.48 -18.71
C ALA A 114 -8.88 0.37 -19.16
N LEU A 115 -8.46 -0.57 -20.01
CA LEU A 115 -9.27 -1.73 -20.39
C LEU A 115 -9.69 -2.56 -19.17
N LEU A 116 -8.75 -2.90 -18.27
CA LEU A 116 -9.09 -3.59 -17.03
C LEU A 116 -10.05 -2.77 -16.15
N ASN A 117 -9.88 -1.44 -16.13
CA ASN A 117 -10.79 -0.55 -15.40
C ASN A 117 -12.23 -0.65 -15.91
N PHE A 118 -12.43 -0.66 -17.24
CA PHE A 118 -13.75 -0.94 -17.82
C PHE A 118 -14.28 -2.31 -17.39
N GLY A 119 -13.44 -3.35 -17.40
CA GLY A 119 -13.81 -4.68 -16.91
C GLY A 119 -14.28 -4.69 -15.46
N MET A 120 -13.76 -3.79 -14.62
CA MET A 120 -14.17 -3.66 -13.22
C MET A 120 -15.45 -2.81 -13.06
N LEU A 121 -15.70 -1.84 -13.94
CA LEU A 121 -16.88 -0.96 -13.92
C LEU A 121 -18.13 -1.56 -14.59
N LEU A 122 -17.96 -2.46 -15.56
CA LEU A 122 -19.07 -3.06 -16.31
C LEU A 122 -19.76 -4.18 -15.52
N THR A 123 -20.87 -3.88 -14.85
CA THR A 123 -21.60 -4.86 -14.02
C THR A 123 -22.35 -5.90 -14.84
N ASP A 124 -22.93 -5.50 -15.98
CA ASP A 124 -23.90 -6.29 -16.74
C ASP A 124 -23.27 -7.11 -17.89
N SER A 125 -21.94 -7.08 -18.02
CA SER A 125 -21.20 -7.87 -19.02
C SER A 125 -20.68 -9.17 -18.41
N GLU A 126 -21.08 -10.28 -19.01
CA GLU A 126 -20.59 -11.62 -18.67
C GLU A 126 -19.07 -11.74 -18.88
N ARG A 127 -18.55 -11.15 -19.95
CA ARG A 127 -17.11 -11.06 -20.16
C ARG A 127 -16.42 -10.25 -19.08
N ALA A 128 -16.97 -9.09 -18.72
CA ALA A 128 -16.40 -8.26 -17.65
C ALA A 128 -16.39 -9.01 -16.31
N ARG A 129 -17.43 -9.81 -16.03
CA ARG A 129 -17.47 -10.71 -14.86
C ARG A 129 -16.32 -11.72 -14.87
N GLN A 130 -16.07 -12.39 -15.99
CA GLN A 130 -14.94 -13.31 -16.15
C GLN A 130 -13.59 -12.61 -15.93
N ILE A 131 -13.44 -11.39 -16.46
CA ILE A 131 -12.23 -10.59 -16.31
C ILE A 131 -12.01 -10.20 -14.84
N ARG A 132 -13.05 -9.79 -14.11
CA ARG A 132 -12.93 -9.51 -12.67
C ARG A 132 -12.47 -10.74 -11.88
N SER A 133 -13.03 -11.91 -12.17
CA SER A 133 -12.58 -13.16 -11.53
C SER A 133 -11.12 -13.45 -11.85
N LEU A 134 -10.72 -13.40 -13.12
CA LEU A 134 -9.34 -13.62 -13.55
C LEU A 134 -8.35 -12.65 -12.89
N ILE A 135 -8.70 -11.37 -12.82
CA ILE A 135 -7.90 -10.35 -12.13
C ILE A 135 -7.69 -10.71 -10.67
N LEU A 136 -8.76 -11.07 -9.95
CA LEU A 136 -8.67 -11.40 -8.52
C LEU A 136 -7.81 -12.64 -8.29
N ASP A 137 -7.98 -13.68 -9.11
CA ASP A 137 -7.20 -14.91 -9.02
C ASP A 137 -5.71 -14.62 -9.24
N ILE A 138 -5.35 -13.90 -10.31
CA ILE A 138 -3.95 -13.56 -10.60
C ILE A 138 -3.34 -12.67 -9.52
N VAL A 139 -4.08 -11.68 -9.01
CA VAL A 139 -3.56 -10.81 -7.93
C VAL A 139 -3.28 -11.61 -6.66
N ILE A 140 -4.12 -12.59 -6.34
CA ILE A 140 -3.92 -13.49 -5.19
C ILE A 140 -2.70 -14.39 -5.43
N ASP A 141 -2.60 -14.99 -6.61
CA ASP A 141 -1.51 -15.90 -6.97
C ASP A 141 -0.16 -15.19 -6.96
N VAL A 142 -0.07 -14.01 -7.57
CA VAL A 142 1.14 -13.19 -7.59
C VAL A 142 1.55 -12.78 -6.17
N LEU A 143 0.60 -12.38 -5.32
CA LEU A 143 0.90 -12.05 -3.93
C LEU A 143 1.46 -13.27 -3.19
N ASN A 144 0.83 -14.45 -3.34
CA ASN A 144 1.26 -15.67 -2.67
C ASN A 144 2.63 -16.16 -3.15
N GLU A 145 2.87 -16.13 -4.47
CA GLU A 145 4.15 -16.50 -5.09
C GLU A 145 5.26 -15.58 -4.61
N LYS A 146 5.09 -14.26 -4.75
CA LYS A 146 6.11 -13.27 -4.37
C LYS A 146 6.36 -13.28 -2.87
N ALA A 147 5.32 -13.36 -2.05
CA ALA A 147 5.45 -13.42 -0.60
C ALA A 147 5.88 -14.80 -0.06
N GLN A 148 5.98 -15.83 -0.91
CA GLN A 148 6.26 -17.22 -0.52
C GLN A 148 5.29 -17.75 0.55
N GLY A 149 4.02 -17.33 0.49
CA GLY A 149 2.99 -17.65 1.49
C GLY A 149 3.16 -16.96 2.86
N HIS A 150 4.16 -16.09 3.04
CA HIS A 150 4.48 -15.44 4.32
C HIS A 150 4.11 -13.94 4.36
N THR A 151 2.85 -13.63 4.05
CA THR A 151 2.34 -12.24 4.04
C THR A 151 2.38 -11.53 5.41
N LYS A 152 2.34 -12.28 6.51
CA LYS A 152 2.41 -11.75 7.87
C LYS A 152 3.64 -10.86 8.11
N TYR A 153 4.77 -11.20 7.48
CA TYR A 153 6.04 -10.48 7.61
C TYR A 153 6.47 -9.80 6.31
N ILE A 154 5.50 -9.41 5.46
CA ILE A 154 5.75 -8.73 4.17
C ILE A 154 6.59 -7.46 4.32
N ASN A 155 6.43 -6.74 5.44
CA ASN A 155 7.22 -5.56 5.81
C ASN A 155 8.73 -5.84 5.83
N GLN A 156 9.13 -7.06 6.15
CA GLN A 156 10.55 -7.44 6.25
C GLN A 156 11.22 -7.56 4.89
N ARG A 157 10.44 -7.55 3.80
CA ARG A 157 10.94 -7.64 2.43
C ARG A 157 11.41 -6.31 1.87
N GLU A 158 11.09 -5.20 2.52
CA GLU A 158 11.61 -3.87 2.18
C GLU A 158 13.10 -3.74 2.49
N GLU A 159 13.88 -3.22 1.54
CA GLU A 159 15.34 -3.03 1.66
C GLU A 159 15.80 -2.43 2.99
N GLN A 160 15.16 -1.33 3.42
CA GLN A 160 15.56 -0.58 4.61
C GLN A 160 15.10 -1.23 5.93
N TYR A 161 14.28 -2.28 5.89
CA TYR A 161 13.64 -2.83 7.08
C TYR A 161 14.63 -3.22 8.16
N LEU A 162 15.72 -3.91 7.77
CA LEU A 162 16.67 -4.46 8.73
C LEU A 162 17.39 -3.36 9.51
N PHE A 163 17.80 -2.28 8.84
CA PHE A 163 18.46 -1.15 9.48
C PHE A 163 17.51 -0.40 10.43
N VAL A 164 16.28 -0.14 9.98
CA VAL A 164 15.27 0.55 10.81
C VAL A 164 14.86 -0.30 12.02
N ALA A 165 14.78 -1.63 11.87
CA ALA A 165 14.51 -2.53 12.99
C ALA A 165 15.64 -2.55 14.02
N MET A 166 16.89 -2.39 13.60
CA MET A 166 18.03 -2.24 14.51
C MET A 166 17.99 -0.90 15.26
N ASP A 167 17.75 0.19 14.55
CA ASP A 167 17.64 1.52 15.17
C ASP A 167 16.48 1.55 16.18
N GLU A 168 15.33 0.96 15.82
CA GLU A 168 14.19 0.84 16.71
C GLU A 168 14.53 0.08 17.99
N PHE A 169 15.33 -0.99 17.93
CA PHE A 169 15.77 -1.73 19.12
C PHE A 169 16.51 -0.81 20.11
N ASP A 170 17.40 0.05 19.60
CA ASP A 170 18.14 1.00 20.42
C ASP A 170 17.24 2.10 20.99
N TYR A 171 16.33 2.65 20.19
CA TYR A 171 15.36 3.66 20.66
C TYR A 171 14.39 3.10 21.68
N ARG A 172 13.91 1.86 21.49
CA ARG A 172 13.10 1.15 22.47
C ARG A 172 13.83 0.98 23.79
N LYS A 173 15.11 0.63 23.75
CA LYS A 173 15.96 0.53 24.94
C LYS A 173 16.09 1.87 25.65
N LYS A 174 16.31 2.98 24.92
CA LYS A 174 16.34 4.33 25.49
C LYS A 174 15.03 4.67 26.20
N PHE A 175 13.90 4.38 25.58
CA PHE A 175 12.59 4.63 26.18
C PHE A 175 12.33 3.80 27.45
N THR A 176 12.64 2.49 27.42
CA THR A 176 12.49 1.64 28.62
C THR A 176 13.44 2.07 29.74
N ASN A 177 14.66 2.50 29.40
CA ASN A 177 15.61 3.02 30.38
C ASN A 177 15.11 4.33 31.02
N ALA A 178 14.53 5.24 30.23
CA ALA A 178 13.92 6.46 30.77
C ALA A 178 12.75 6.15 31.71
N ILE A 179 11.90 5.18 31.36
CA ILE A 179 10.84 4.66 32.25
C ILE A 179 11.43 4.11 33.56
N ASP A 180 12.62 3.51 33.55
CA ASP A 180 13.29 3.02 34.76
C ASP A 180 13.94 4.11 35.60
N GLN A 181 14.56 5.07 34.94
CA GLN A 181 15.26 6.18 35.59
C GLN A 181 14.26 7.16 36.21
N TYR A 182 13.18 7.49 35.51
CA TYR A 182 12.32 8.62 35.87
C TYR A 182 10.97 8.23 36.46
N ILE A 183 10.57 6.94 36.42
CA ILE A 183 9.31 6.48 37.02
C ILE A 183 9.59 5.49 38.15
N GLU A 184 8.83 5.62 39.24
CA GLU A 184 8.83 4.68 40.36
C GLU A 184 8.56 3.24 39.90
N LYS A 185 9.01 2.27 40.72
CA LYS A 185 8.84 0.85 40.41
C LYS A 185 7.35 0.49 40.36
N ASN A 186 6.90 0.00 39.21
CA ASN A 186 5.54 -0.46 39.00
C ASN A 186 5.54 -1.56 37.92
N ASN A 187 4.80 -2.66 38.13
CA ASN A 187 4.81 -3.82 37.23
C ASN A 187 4.18 -3.54 35.85
N PHE A 188 3.35 -2.51 35.73
CA PHE A 188 2.57 -2.23 34.53
C PHE A 188 3.11 -1.06 33.70
N LYS A 189 4.10 -0.31 34.22
CA LYS A 189 4.56 0.95 33.62
C LYS A 189 4.95 0.82 32.15
N TYR A 190 5.66 -0.24 31.77
CA TYR A 190 6.06 -0.44 30.37
C TYR A 190 4.86 -0.75 29.48
N SER A 191 4.02 -1.73 29.86
CA SER A 191 2.86 -2.12 29.07
C SER A 191 1.89 -0.97 28.85
N GLN A 192 1.58 -0.21 29.90
CA GLN A 192 0.59 0.87 29.80
C GLN A 192 1.12 2.07 29.02
N LEU A 193 2.40 2.45 29.19
CA LEU A 193 2.98 3.57 28.45
C LEU A 193 3.23 3.21 26.98
N THR A 194 3.67 1.98 26.68
CA THR A 194 3.78 1.51 25.28
C THR A 194 2.41 1.45 24.60
N ASP A 195 1.37 0.92 25.26
CA ASP A 195 0.03 0.92 24.69
C ASP A 195 -0.53 2.32 24.49
N LYS A 196 -0.15 3.28 25.33
CA LYS A 196 -0.51 4.69 25.15
C LYS A 196 0.12 5.29 23.90
N VAL A 197 1.38 4.96 23.59
CA VAL A 197 2.03 5.34 22.32
C VAL A 197 1.23 4.78 21.14
N TYR A 198 0.93 3.49 21.15
CA TYR A 198 0.17 2.86 20.07
C TYR A 198 -1.23 3.45 19.90
N LYS A 199 -1.97 3.67 21.00
CA LYS A 199 -3.29 4.30 20.93
C LYS A 199 -3.23 5.72 20.38
N SER A 200 -2.18 6.48 20.72
CA SER A 200 -2.00 7.84 20.20
C SER A 200 -1.76 7.84 18.68
N ILE A 201 -0.89 6.96 18.20
CA ILE A 201 -0.53 6.89 16.77
C ILE A 201 -1.62 6.18 15.95
N PHE A 202 -2.11 5.02 16.39
CA PHE A 202 -2.94 4.10 15.59
C PHE A 202 -4.38 3.93 16.07
N LYS A 203 -4.82 4.63 17.14
CA LYS A 203 -6.15 4.42 17.78
C LYS A 203 -6.38 3.00 18.33
N GLU A 204 -5.37 2.14 18.27
CA GLU A 204 -5.38 0.74 18.65
C GLU A 204 -4.24 0.43 19.62
N ASN A 205 -4.39 -0.61 20.44
CA ASN A 205 -3.31 -1.09 21.32
C ASN A 205 -2.66 -2.38 20.80
N ALA A 206 -1.60 -2.83 21.47
CA ALA A 206 -0.84 -4.00 21.03
C ALA A 206 -1.71 -5.27 20.96
N SER A 207 -2.65 -5.45 21.88
CA SER A 207 -3.50 -6.66 21.92
C SER A 207 -4.54 -6.67 20.78
N GLU A 208 -5.09 -5.50 20.42
CA GLU A 208 -6.00 -5.35 19.28
C GLU A 208 -5.25 -5.66 17.99
N TYR A 209 -4.06 -5.07 17.80
CA TYR A 209 -3.24 -5.31 16.63
C TYR A 209 -2.80 -6.79 16.50
N LYS A 210 -2.44 -7.45 17.61
CA LYS A 210 -2.16 -8.90 17.60
C LYS A 210 -3.35 -9.72 17.11
N LYS A 211 -4.58 -9.36 17.48
CA LYS A 211 -5.78 -10.06 17.01
C LYS A 211 -5.99 -9.86 15.51
N ILE A 212 -5.86 -8.63 15.03
CA ILE A 212 -5.98 -8.27 13.61
C ILE A 212 -5.03 -9.13 12.76
N LEU A 213 -3.75 -9.22 13.14
CA LEU A 213 -2.75 -10.01 12.43
C LEU A 213 -2.67 -11.49 12.83
N ARG A 214 -3.58 -11.97 13.69
CA ARG A 214 -3.61 -13.35 14.20
C ARG A 214 -2.23 -13.78 14.73
N LEU A 215 -1.64 -12.93 15.58
CA LEU A 215 -0.37 -13.16 16.25
C LEU A 215 -0.59 -13.92 17.55
N ASN A 216 0.26 -14.92 17.81
CA ASN A 216 0.27 -15.62 19.09
C ASN A 216 0.94 -14.76 20.19
N SER A 217 0.85 -15.21 21.44
CA SER A 217 1.37 -14.47 22.60
C SER A 217 2.88 -14.23 22.54
N LYS A 218 3.65 -15.15 21.96
CA LYS A 218 5.11 -15.10 21.83
C LYS A 218 5.58 -14.22 20.66
N GLN A 219 4.72 -13.96 19.68
CA GLN A 219 5.06 -13.14 18.53
C GLN A 219 5.11 -11.65 18.90
N SER A 220 6.14 -10.97 18.39
CA SER A 220 6.29 -9.51 18.50
C SER A 220 5.36 -8.82 17.52
N VAL A 221 4.72 -7.73 17.98
CA VAL A 221 4.02 -6.79 17.09
C VAL A 221 5.01 -5.93 16.30
N ARG A 222 6.15 -5.58 16.90
CA ARG A 222 7.11 -4.69 16.25
C ARG A 222 7.73 -5.32 15.01
N SER A 223 7.89 -6.65 14.99
CA SER A 223 8.42 -7.33 13.82
C SER A 223 7.47 -7.38 12.62
N THR A 224 6.21 -6.95 12.78
CA THR A 224 5.24 -6.80 11.68
C THR A 224 5.04 -5.33 11.28
N PHE A 225 5.64 -4.36 11.96
CA PHE A 225 5.50 -2.96 11.58
C PHE A 225 6.37 -2.63 10.36
N TYR A 226 5.82 -1.81 9.45
CA TYR A 226 6.58 -1.24 8.34
C TYR A 226 7.62 -0.24 8.84
N THR A 227 8.62 0.08 8.02
CA THR A 227 9.71 0.99 8.41
C THR A 227 9.21 2.36 8.85
N GLU A 228 8.23 2.93 8.15
CA GLU A 228 7.67 4.24 8.50
C GLU A 228 6.93 4.21 9.84
N ILE A 229 6.33 3.06 10.16
CA ILE A 229 5.63 2.82 11.43
C ILE A 229 6.64 2.67 12.58
N LEU A 230 7.74 1.95 12.36
CA LEU A 230 8.82 1.82 13.35
C LEU A 230 9.48 3.18 13.65
N ARG A 231 9.69 4.02 12.62
CA ARG A 231 10.27 5.35 12.77
C ARG A 231 9.39 6.27 13.61
N ILE A 232 8.09 6.39 13.28
CA ILE A 232 7.20 7.26 14.06
C ILE A 232 7.05 6.79 15.51
N ILE A 233 7.02 5.48 15.76
CA ILE A 233 7.02 4.94 17.12
C ILE A 233 8.31 5.35 17.85
N SER A 234 9.47 5.20 17.21
CA SER A 234 10.76 5.53 17.79
C SER A 234 10.86 7.02 18.14
N ASP A 235 10.45 7.90 17.23
CA ASP A 235 10.44 9.35 17.46
C ASP A 235 9.52 9.73 18.62
N TYR A 236 8.32 9.15 18.65
CA TYR A 236 7.33 9.40 19.70
C TYR A 236 7.81 8.90 21.08
N GLU A 237 8.42 7.71 21.12
CA GLU A 237 8.99 7.12 22.34
C GLU A 237 10.16 7.96 22.87
N ASN A 238 11.07 8.41 21.99
CA ASN A 238 12.19 9.26 22.38
C ASN A 238 11.73 10.62 22.90
N ALA A 239 10.78 11.27 22.21
CA ALA A 239 10.25 12.55 22.64
C ALA A 239 9.58 12.44 24.02
N PHE A 240 8.80 11.39 24.25
CA PHE A 240 8.20 11.18 25.57
C PHE A 240 9.23 10.80 26.65
N ALA A 241 10.31 10.08 26.29
CA ALA A 241 11.42 9.82 27.21
C ALA A 241 12.05 11.12 27.73
N HIS A 242 12.23 12.11 26.85
CA HIS A 242 12.75 13.43 27.22
C HIS A 242 11.79 14.20 28.14
N GLU A 243 10.48 14.12 27.90
CA GLU A 243 9.47 14.74 28.78
C GLU A 243 9.49 14.13 30.19
N LEU A 244 9.69 12.81 30.29
CA LEU A 244 9.86 12.13 31.59
C LEU A 244 11.09 12.63 32.34
N GLU A 245 12.21 12.76 31.64
CA GLU A 245 13.47 13.28 32.20
C GLU A 245 13.29 14.69 32.75
N GLU A 246 12.81 15.63 31.91
CA GLU A 246 12.62 17.01 32.31
C GLU A 246 11.68 17.14 33.51
N CYS A 247 10.56 16.40 33.50
CA CYS A 247 9.59 16.48 34.58
C CYS A 247 10.16 15.92 35.89
N SER A 248 10.91 14.81 35.82
CA SER A 248 11.58 14.23 36.99
C SER A 248 12.64 15.17 37.56
N GLN A 249 13.47 15.79 36.70
CA GLN A 249 14.48 16.77 37.10
C GLN A 249 13.84 18.00 37.77
N LYS A 250 12.78 18.57 37.17
CA LYS A 250 12.02 19.70 37.75
C LYS A 250 11.42 19.37 39.12
N LYS A 251 10.98 18.13 39.34
CA LYS A 251 10.43 17.66 40.63
C LYS A 251 11.50 17.19 41.62
N ALA A 252 12.76 17.05 41.18
CA ALA A 252 13.86 16.46 41.95
C ALA A 252 13.55 15.06 42.53
N ARG A 253 12.69 14.28 41.86
CA ARG A 253 12.36 12.89 42.23
C ARG A 253 11.77 12.13 41.03
N LYS A 254 11.66 10.80 41.15
CA LYS A 254 10.91 9.99 40.18
C LYS A 254 9.42 10.35 40.20
N LEU A 255 8.77 10.20 39.06
CA LEU A 255 7.32 10.30 38.90
C LEU A 255 6.66 9.01 39.39
N ASN A 256 5.51 9.11 40.04
CA ASN A 256 4.64 7.94 40.15
C ASN A 256 3.92 7.67 38.81
N LEU A 257 3.31 6.50 38.67
CA LEU A 257 2.68 6.10 37.39
C LEU A 257 1.51 7.02 37.00
N THR A 258 0.76 7.55 37.98
CA THR A 258 -0.35 8.48 37.73
C THR A 258 0.17 9.81 37.17
N GLU A 259 1.26 10.34 37.72
CA GLU A 259 1.91 11.55 37.20
C GLU A 259 2.43 11.34 35.77
N ALA A 260 3.06 10.18 35.50
CA ALA A 260 3.53 9.83 34.16
C ALA A 260 2.36 9.71 33.16
N HIS A 261 1.21 9.18 33.58
CA HIS A 261 0.01 9.13 32.74
C HIS A 261 -0.56 10.52 32.44
N SER A 262 -0.59 11.40 33.44
CA SER A 262 -1.01 12.79 33.24
C SER A 262 -0.08 13.48 32.24
N LEU A 263 1.23 13.35 32.45
CA LEU A 263 2.24 13.90 31.56
C LEU A 263 2.09 13.37 30.12
N PHE A 264 1.85 12.06 29.96
CA PHE A 264 1.62 11.47 28.64
C PHE A 264 0.39 12.09 27.96
N ASN A 265 -0.72 12.27 28.67
CA ASN A 265 -1.95 12.80 28.09
C ASN A 265 -1.77 14.25 27.60
N ASP A 266 -0.95 15.04 28.29
CA ASP A 266 -0.64 16.40 27.87
C ASP A 266 0.36 16.42 26.71
N PHE A 267 1.36 15.54 26.74
CA PHE A 267 2.28 15.31 25.63
C PHE A 267 1.53 14.86 24.37
N SER A 268 0.62 13.90 24.46
CA SER A 268 -0.07 13.34 23.29
C SER A 268 -0.92 14.38 22.57
N LYS A 269 -1.55 15.30 23.29
CA LYS A 269 -2.30 16.42 22.69
C LYS A 269 -1.39 17.37 21.89
N ARG A 270 -0.15 17.58 22.34
CA ARG A 270 0.85 18.37 21.61
C ARG A 270 1.40 17.60 20.44
N ALA A 271 1.78 16.34 20.65
CA ALA A 271 2.30 15.46 19.61
C ALA A 271 1.32 15.28 18.46
N GLU A 272 0.02 15.11 18.74
CA GLU A 272 -1.02 15.02 17.70
C GLU A 272 -1.06 16.26 16.79
N LYS A 273 -0.82 17.45 17.35
CA LYS A 273 -0.77 18.70 16.57
C LYS A 273 0.55 18.83 15.80
N MET A 274 1.67 18.59 16.48
CA MET A 274 3.01 18.79 15.93
C MET A 274 3.38 17.73 14.87
N MET A 275 2.90 16.51 15.05
CA MET A 275 3.19 15.35 14.20
C MET A 275 1.97 14.92 13.37
N TYR A 276 0.99 15.82 13.18
CA TYR A 276 -0.30 15.49 12.56
C TYR A 276 -0.14 14.74 11.24
N ALA A 277 0.66 15.28 10.32
CA ALA A 277 0.90 14.69 9.00
C ALA A 277 1.54 13.30 9.10
N SER A 278 2.57 13.13 9.93
CA SER A 278 3.24 11.84 10.14
C SER A 278 2.29 10.79 10.74
N ILE A 279 1.43 11.19 11.68
CA ILE A 279 0.43 10.30 12.27
C ILE A 279 -0.63 9.91 11.23
N GLN A 280 -1.12 10.84 10.41
CA GLN A 280 -2.09 10.52 9.35
C GLN A 280 -1.47 9.61 8.28
N ASP A 281 -0.22 9.84 7.92
CA ASP A 281 0.53 8.99 6.99
C ASP A 281 0.71 7.57 7.56
N ALA A 282 1.12 7.46 8.82
CA ALA A 282 1.29 6.18 9.49
C ALA A 282 -0.04 5.39 9.57
N ARG A 283 -1.15 6.05 9.90
CA ARG A 283 -2.49 5.43 9.90
C ARG A 283 -2.88 4.95 8.51
N SER A 284 -2.71 5.79 7.50
CA SER A 284 -3.08 5.47 6.11
C SER A 284 -2.25 4.30 5.58
N LYS A 285 -0.93 4.32 5.79
CA LYS A 285 -0.01 3.24 5.38
C LYS A 285 -0.30 1.94 6.11
N MET A 286 -0.49 1.97 7.43
CA MET A 286 -0.81 0.77 8.20
C MET A 286 -2.11 0.15 7.71
N ALA A 287 -3.20 0.92 7.65
CA ALA A 287 -4.50 0.41 7.24
C ALA A 287 -4.51 -0.12 5.79
N SER A 288 -3.95 0.64 4.85
CA SER A 288 -3.99 0.29 3.43
C SER A 288 -3.10 -0.90 3.10
N ARG A 289 -1.86 -0.93 3.63
CA ARG A 289 -0.91 -2.01 3.36
C ARG A 289 -1.31 -3.32 4.05
N ASP A 290 -1.79 -3.27 5.29
CA ASP A 290 -2.26 -4.47 5.99
C ASP A 290 -3.51 -5.05 5.31
N LEU A 291 -4.42 -4.20 4.80
CA LEU A 291 -5.57 -4.66 4.02
C LEU A 291 -5.14 -5.34 2.70
N VAL A 292 -4.25 -4.70 1.93
CA VAL A 292 -3.86 -5.19 0.60
C VAL A 292 -2.96 -6.41 0.68
N PHE A 293 -1.92 -6.38 1.52
CA PHE A 293 -0.89 -7.39 1.56
C PHE A 293 -1.15 -8.50 2.58
N ARG A 294 -1.95 -8.24 3.64
CA ARG A 294 -2.20 -9.22 4.72
C ARG A 294 -3.66 -9.67 4.85
N ASP A 295 -4.57 -9.13 4.04
CA ASP A 295 -6.03 -9.29 4.19
C ASP A 295 -6.48 -8.98 5.63
N ALA A 296 -5.91 -7.93 6.22
CA ALA A 296 -6.13 -7.54 7.60
C ALA A 296 -6.78 -6.15 7.69
N LEU A 297 -8.05 -6.11 8.10
CA LEU A 297 -8.79 -4.88 8.31
C LEU A 297 -8.59 -4.33 9.72
N HIS A 298 -8.26 -3.05 9.78
CA HIS A 298 -8.24 -2.27 11.01
C HIS A 298 -9.52 -1.44 11.11
N GLU A 299 -10.52 -1.93 11.84
CA GLU A 299 -11.82 -1.26 11.97
C GLU A 299 -11.69 0.19 12.45
N LYS A 300 -10.75 0.48 13.37
CA LYS A 300 -10.55 1.85 13.88
C LYS A 300 -9.80 2.77 12.92
N LEU A 301 -9.23 2.20 11.87
CA LEU A 301 -8.47 2.92 10.84
C LEU A 301 -9.13 2.83 9.46
N GLU A 302 -10.38 2.38 9.36
CA GLU A 302 -11.08 2.18 8.09
C GLU A 302 -11.14 3.47 7.26
N ASP A 303 -11.45 4.61 7.90
CA ASP A 303 -11.49 5.93 7.26
C ASP A 303 -10.13 6.42 6.71
N TYR A 304 -9.04 5.72 7.03
CA TYR A 304 -7.69 6.04 6.56
C TYR A 304 -7.24 5.18 5.37
N ILE A 305 -8.04 4.21 4.95
CA ILE A 305 -7.70 3.35 3.83
C ILE A 305 -7.63 4.19 2.55
N LYS A 306 -6.52 4.03 1.84
CA LYS A 306 -6.22 4.65 0.54
C LYS A 306 -5.69 3.60 -0.42
N GLU A 307 -5.49 3.99 -1.67
CA GLU A 307 -4.77 3.15 -2.61
C GLU A 307 -3.31 2.94 -2.18
N VAL A 308 -2.81 1.74 -2.42
CA VAL A 308 -1.40 1.38 -2.32
C VAL A 308 -0.72 1.80 -3.62
N SER A 309 0.41 2.48 -3.51
CA SER A 309 1.17 2.98 -4.67
C SER A 309 1.90 1.85 -5.40
N GLU A 310 2.24 2.09 -6.66
CA GLU A 310 3.13 1.20 -7.43
C GLU A 310 4.47 0.99 -6.72
N ASP A 311 5.02 2.05 -6.11
CA ASP A 311 6.27 1.98 -5.34
C ASP A 311 6.15 1.04 -4.13
N ASP A 312 5.00 0.97 -3.47
CA ASP A 312 4.80 0.04 -2.36
C ASP A 312 4.68 -1.41 -2.87
N PHE A 313 4.05 -1.64 -4.03
CA PHE A 313 4.09 -2.96 -4.67
C PHE A 313 5.51 -3.38 -5.03
N GLU A 314 6.30 -2.49 -5.63
CA GLU A 314 7.71 -2.75 -5.95
C GLU A 314 8.53 -3.01 -4.68
N LYS A 315 8.35 -2.18 -3.65
CA LYS A 315 9.06 -2.28 -2.36
C LYS A 315 8.86 -3.64 -1.69
N PHE A 316 7.65 -4.21 -1.74
CA PHE A 316 7.31 -5.42 -0.99
C PHE A 316 7.28 -6.70 -1.84
N LEU A 317 7.04 -6.61 -3.15
CA LEU A 317 6.85 -7.74 -4.07
C LEU A 317 7.77 -7.69 -5.31
N GLY A 318 8.46 -6.57 -5.53
CA GLY A 318 9.31 -6.33 -6.69
C GLY A 318 10.66 -7.05 -6.64
N GLU A 319 11.53 -6.71 -7.59
CA GLU A 319 12.79 -7.43 -7.85
C GLU A 319 13.79 -7.29 -6.70
N GLN A 320 13.81 -6.13 -6.03
CA GLN A 320 14.66 -5.86 -4.88
C GLN A 320 14.09 -6.42 -3.56
N SER A 321 12.83 -6.89 -3.56
CA SER A 321 12.24 -7.49 -2.37
C SER A 321 12.79 -8.89 -2.16
N MET A 322 13.31 -9.14 -0.96
CA MET A 322 13.95 -10.40 -0.61
C MET A 322 13.53 -10.83 0.80
N THR A 323 13.75 -12.10 1.11
CA THR A 323 13.55 -12.61 2.48
C THR A 323 14.53 -11.96 3.45
N ILE A 324 14.18 -11.91 4.74
CA ILE A 324 15.07 -11.34 5.76
C ILE A 324 16.37 -12.16 5.89
N GLU A 325 16.30 -13.48 5.67
CA GLU A 325 17.45 -14.39 5.67
C GLU A 325 18.42 -14.04 4.54
N GLN A 326 17.91 -13.83 3.32
CA GLN A 326 18.73 -13.39 2.19
C GLN A 326 19.40 -12.04 2.50
N ARG A 327 18.63 -11.07 3.02
CA ARG A 327 19.17 -9.75 3.34
C ARG A 327 20.26 -9.80 4.42
N LEU A 328 20.07 -10.63 5.43
CA LEU A 328 21.06 -10.84 6.49
C LEU A 328 22.37 -11.40 5.94
N GLU A 329 22.31 -12.34 4.99
CA GLU A 329 23.51 -12.91 4.39
C GLU A 329 24.24 -11.88 3.51
N GLU A 330 23.50 -11.09 2.70
CA GLU A 330 24.10 -10.02 1.89
C GLU A 330 24.78 -8.92 2.73
N ASN A 331 24.22 -8.62 3.90
CA ASN A 331 24.72 -7.55 4.78
C ASN A 331 25.58 -8.06 5.95
N LYS A 332 25.95 -9.34 5.95
CA LYS A 332 26.66 -10.01 7.04
C LYS A 332 27.93 -9.29 7.50
N ASP A 333 28.72 -8.78 6.56
CA ASP A 333 29.97 -8.08 6.88
C ASP A 333 29.75 -6.65 7.38
N VAL A 334 28.63 -6.02 7.03
CA VAL A 334 28.18 -4.77 7.67
C VAL A 334 27.85 -5.05 9.14
N PHE A 335 27.10 -6.13 9.42
CA PHE A 335 26.72 -6.47 10.80
C PHE A 335 27.89 -6.91 11.67
N LYS A 336 28.86 -7.67 11.13
CA LYS A 336 30.09 -7.99 11.85
C LYS A 336 30.85 -6.73 12.27
N ARG A 337 30.88 -5.69 11.41
CA ARG A 337 31.52 -4.41 11.75
C ARG A 337 30.75 -3.63 12.82
N LEU A 338 29.42 -3.64 12.76
CA LEU A 338 28.58 -2.97 13.77
C LEU A 338 28.65 -3.66 15.14
N LYS A 339 28.73 -5.00 15.20
CA LYS A 339 28.88 -5.75 16.47
C LYS A 339 30.20 -5.45 17.20
N ASN A 340 31.24 -5.07 16.45
CA ASN A 340 32.58 -4.81 16.98
C ASN A 340 32.79 -3.32 17.36
N ARG A 341 31.74 -2.49 17.28
CA ARG A 341 31.68 -1.15 17.87
C ARG A 341 30.93 -1.23 19.20
#